data_AF-A0A9D9V5T8-F1
#
_entry.id   AF-A0A9D9V5T8-F1
#
_cell.length_a   1.000
_cell.length_b   1.000
_cell.length_c   1.000
_cell.angle_alpha   90.00
_cell.angle_beta   90.00
_cell.angle_gamma   90.00
#
_symmetry.space_group_name_H-M   'P 1'
#
loop_
_entity.id
_entity.type
_entity.pdbx_description
1 polymer ?
#
loop_
_entity_poly.entity_id
_entity_poly.type
_entity_poly.pdbx_seq_one_letter_code
_entity_poly.pdbx_strand_id
1 'polypeptide(L)'
;MATPRDLHKLACLEPLGLQLLVARRVLPGAAPSAPRVPVVWRSEAAAPALADAPAATEAVSTTDRAAASPSLAPPAPAKRAPTAVPAPAPRPVAAPAVRFSVVAIVAGGCLWLQPVKGPELPAEQLQLIRAMAFAHTVRRGGEREAAPLATRFDWPLHTNRQLDLGGEAAAAALTGFVLRQLRDKGCHCLVLLGAHAGQYLLQPELDAVPTVRLPDSAEMIAEPALKRDAWLALAALEF
;
A
#
# COMPACT_ATOMS: atom_id res chain seq x y z
N MET A 1 -44.34 0.61 -1.54
CA MET A 1 -43.99 -0.80 -1.28
C MET A 1 -42.58 -1.02 -1.77
N ALA A 2 -41.62 -1.33 -0.88
CA ALA A 2 -40.24 -1.62 -1.29
C ALA A 2 -40.22 -2.97 -2.03
N THR A 3 -39.49 -3.05 -3.14
CA THR A 3 -39.38 -4.32 -3.87
C THR A 3 -38.50 -5.31 -3.08
N PRO A 4 -38.65 -6.64 -3.25
CA PRO A 4 -37.80 -7.62 -2.57
C PRO A 4 -36.31 -7.41 -2.85
N ARG A 5 -35.97 -6.87 -4.03
CA ARG A 5 -34.61 -6.48 -4.39
C ARG A 5 -34.09 -5.29 -3.56
N ASP A 6 -34.95 -4.34 -3.21
CA ASP A 6 -34.59 -3.21 -2.35
C ASP A 6 -34.36 -3.65 -0.92
N LEU A 7 -35.15 -4.61 -0.42
CA LEU A 7 -34.97 -5.18 0.92
C LEU A 7 -33.64 -5.94 1.05
N HIS A 8 -33.27 -6.71 0.02
CA HIS A 8 -31.97 -7.41 0.01
C HIS A 8 -30.78 -6.45 0.04
N LYS A 9 -30.85 -5.34 -0.72
CA LYS A 9 -29.80 -4.30 -0.70
C LYS A 9 -29.64 -3.66 0.68
N LEU A 10 -30.75 -3.44 1.40
CA LEU A 10 -30.71 -2.86 2.74
C LEU A 10 -30.10 -3.83 3.76
N ALA A 11 -30.40 -5.13 3.66
CA ALA A 11 -29.78 -6.16 4.51
C ALA A 11 -28.25 -6.24 4.34
N CYS A 12 -27.73 -6.00 3.13
CA CYS A 12 -26.28 -5.96 2.90
C CYS A 12 -25.58 -4.75 3.56
N LEU A 13 -26.30 -3.69 3.94
CA LEU A 13 -25.72 -2.47 4.54
C LEU A 13 -25.62 -2.56 6.06
N GLU A 14 -26.44 -3.41 6.69
CA GLU A 14 -26.47 -3.63 8.15
C GLU A 14 -25.13 -4.11 8.73
N PRO A 15 -24.46 -5.15 8.19
CA PRO A 15 -23.16 -5.60 8.71
C PRO A 15 -22.03 -4.57 8.47
N LEU A 16 -22.23 -3.60 7.59
CA LEU A 16 -21.26 -2.54 7.31
C LEU A 16 -21.38 -1.36 8.30
N GLY A 17 -22.36 -1.36 9.20
CA GLY A 17 -22.57 -0.30 10.19
C GLY A 17 -22.89 1.07 9.57
N LEU A 18 -23.36 1.09 8.31
CA LEU A 18 -23.65 2.32 7.59
C LEU A 18 -25.01 2.87 7.99
N GLN A 19 -25.04 4.06 8.58
CA GLN A 19 -26.29 4.76 8.87
C GLN A 19 -26.89 5.31 7.57
N LEU A 20 -28.09 4.87 7.24
CA LEU A 20 -28.81 5.36 6.07
C LEU A 20 -29.37 6.76 6.37
N LEU A 21 -28.67 7.80 5.92
CA LEU A 21 -29.16 9.17 6.03
C LEU A 21 -30.16 9.46 4.91
N VAL A 22 -31.37 9.89 5.27
CA VAL A 22 -32.39 10.34 4.32
C VAL A 22 -32.47 11.86 4.35
N ALA A 23 -32.47 12.47 3.16
CA ALA A 23 -32.66 13.91 3.03
C ALA A 23 -34.02 14.32 3.63
N ARG A 24 -34.00 15.19 4.65
CA ARG A 24 -35.22 15.71 5.30
C ARG A 24 -35.93 16.77 4.45
N ARG A 25 -35.24 17.37 3.48
CA ARG A 25 -35.76 18.40 2.57
C ARG A 25 -35.28 18.11 1.16
N VAL A 26 -36.17 18.34 0.19
CA VAL A 26 -35.85 18.22 -1.24
C VAL A 26 -35.15 19.51 -1.67
N LEU A 27 -34.02 19.39 -2.36
CA LEU A 27 -33.29 20.53 -2.92
C LEU A 27 -33.99 21.05 -4.19
N PRO A 28 -33.91 22.36 -4.50
CA PRO A 28 -34.45 22.91 -5.74
C PRO A 28 -33.86 22.21 -6.97
N GLY A 29 -34.72 21.73 -7.88
CA GLY A 29 -34.29 21.02 -9.10
C GLY A 29 -34.08 19.50 -8.96
N ALA A 30 -34.24 18.93 -7.77
CA ALA A 30 -34.16 17.48 -7.58
C ALA A 30 -35.42 16.77 -8.13
N ALA A 31 -35.22 15.62 -8.77
CA ALA A 31 -36.31 14.78 -9.26
C ALA A 31 -37.24 14.35 -8.09
N PRO A 32 -38.57 14.33 -8.28
CA PRO A 32 -39.50 14.01 -7.21
C PRO A 32 -39.27 12.58 -6.73
N SER A 33 -38.78 12.43 -5.51
CA SER A 33 -38.65 11.15 -4.83
C SER A 33 -39.50 11.18 -3.56
N ALA A 34 -40.30 10.14 -3.35
CA ALA A 34 -41.12 10.04 -2.15
C ALA A 34 -40.21 9.96 -0.92
N PRO A 35 -40.43 10.79 0.13
CA PRO A 35 -39.61 10.74 1.33
C PRO A 35 -39.72 9.35 1.95
N ARG A 36 -38.59 8.64 2.01
CA ARG A 36 -38.51 7.34 2.68
C ARG A 36 -38.47 7.58 4.18
N VAL A 37 -39.60 7.37 4.85
CA VAL A 37 -39.67 7.36 6.32
C VAL A 37 -38.72 6.28 6.84
N PRO A 38 -37.92 6.53 7.88
CA PRO A 38 -37.06 5.50 8.45
C PRO A 38 -37.92 4.35 8.98
N VAL A 39 -37.59 3.12 8.56
CA VAL A 39 -38.01 1.92 9.29
C VAL A 39 -37.17 1.91 10.57
N VAL A 40 -37.74 2.40 11.67
CA VAL A 40 -37.14 2.27 12.99
C VAL A 40 -37.32 0.82 13.41
N TRP A 41 -36.31 -0.01 13.19
CA TRP A 41 -36.28 -1.33 13.82
C TRP A 41 -35.93 -1.13 15.29
N ARG A 42 -36.94 -1.28 16.16
CA ARG A 42 -36.74 -1.25 17.62
C ARG A 42 -36.07 -2.57 17.99
N SER A 43 -34.76 -2.56 18.19
CA SER A 43 -34.06 -3.68 18.83
C SER A 43 -34.51 -3.71 20.30
N GLU A 44 -35.29 -4.74 20.65
CA GLU A 44 -35.65 -4.98 22.04
C GLU A 44 -34.42 -5.49 22.77
N ALA A 45 -34.04 -4.74 23.82
CA ALA A 45 -32.87 -4.98 24.62
C ALA A 45 -32.96 -6.31 25.38
N ALA A 46 -31.89 -7.11 25.33
CA ALA A 46 -31.63 -8.15 26.31
C ALA A 46 -30.13 -8.22 26.62
N ALA A 47 -29.79 -7.88 27.85
CA ALA A 47 -28.58 -8.26 28.59
C ALA A 47 -28.99 -8.27 30.10
N PRO A 48 -28.23 -8.83 31.05
CA PRO A 48 -26.98 -9.61 30.98
C PRO A 48 -26.97 -10.87 31.89
N ALA A 49 -25.79 -11.52 32.04
CA ALA A 49 -25.26 -12.34 33.18
C ALA A 49 -24.61 -13.65 32.69
N LEU A 50 -23.50 -14.21 33.20
CA LEU A 50 -22.41 -13.88 34.15
C LEU A 50 -21.51 -15.14 34.21
N ALA A 51 -20.18 -14.98 34.35
CA ALA A 51 -19.18 -15.93 34.94
C ALA A 51 -19.07 -17.38 34.37
N ASP A 52 -17.97 -18.12 34.44
CA ASP A 52 -16.90 -18.18 35.44
C ASP A 52 -15.64 -18.89 34.88
N ALA A 53 -14.49 -18.62 35.50
CA ALA A 53 -13.23 -19.38 35.37
C ALA A 53 -13.18 -20.54 36.39
N PRO A 54 -12.30 -21.55 36.20
CA PRO A 54 -11.08 -21.68 37.03
C PRO A 54 -9.88 -22.20 36.21
N ALA A 55 -8.61 -21.85 36.43
CA ALA A 55 -7.71 -21.95 37.59
C ALA A 55 -7.12 -23.37 37.85
N ALA A 56 -5.79 -23.36 38.04
CA ALA A 56 -4.88 -24.36 38.64
C ALA A 56 -4.23 -25.41 37.71
N THR A 57 -2.96 -25.83 37.83
CA THR A 57 -1.76 -25.49 38.65
C THR A 57 -0.64 -26.49 38.26
N GLU A 58 0.65 -26.14 38.52
CA GLU A 58 1.85 -27.03 38.65
C GLU A 58 2.37 -27.79 37.40
N ALA A 59 3.65 -28.15 37.23
CA ALA A 59 4.93 -27.91 37.90
C ALA A 59 6.03 -28.61 37.03
N VAL A 60 7.16 -27.95 36.75
CA VAL A 60 8.52 -28.22 37.32
C VAL A 60 9.36 -29.30 36.61
N SER A 61 10.54 -28.85 36.12
CA SER A 61 11.83 -29.58 36.05
C SER A 61 11.99 -30.72 35.02
N THR A 62 13.16 -31.08 34.46
CA THR A 62 14.57 -30.75 34.69
C THR A 62 15.42 -31.38 33.57
N THR A 63 16.51 -30.68 33.21
CA THR A 63 17.87 -31.14 32.82
C THR A 63 18.18 -32.24 31.78
N ASP A 64 19.37 -32.02 31.19
CA ASP A 64 20.40 -32.94 30.67
C ASP A 64 20.43 -33.04 29.12
N ARG A 65 21.57 -32.98 28.41
CA ARG A 65 22.99 -33.02 28.77
C ARG A 65 23.83 -32.54 27.57
N ALA A 66 25.01 -32.02 27.88
CA ALA A 66 26.08 -31.68 26.95
C ALA A 66 26.70 -32.88 26.21
N ALA A 67 27.28 -32.61 25.03
CA ALA A 67 28.46 -33.34 24.53
C ALA A 67 29.33 -32.39 23.68
N ALA A 68 30.59 -32.25 24.08
CA ALA A 68 31.64 -31.49 23.41
C ALA A 68 32.55 -32.42 22.59
N SER A 69 33.01 -31.92 21.42
CA SER A 69 34.37 -31.92 20.79
C SER A 69 35.35 -33.11 20.95
N PRO A 70 36.56 -33.11 20.34
CA PRO A 70 37.12 -32.54 19.09
C PRO A 70 37.90 -33.59 18.25
N SER A 71 38.57 -33.22 17.15
CA SER A 71 39.92 -33.76 16.86
C SER A 71 40.72 -32.93 15.85
N LEU A 72 42.04 -32.93 16.06
CA LEU A 72 43.14 -32.10 15.55
C LEU A 72 43.70 -32.52 14.16
N ALA A 73 44.36 -31.56 13.49
CA ALA A 73 45.34 -31.68 12.38
C ALA A 73 46.72 -32.23 12.85
N PRO A 74 47.90 -32.18 12.15
CA PRO A 74 48.34 -31.74 10.78
C PRO A 74 49.43 -32.73 10.15
N PRO A 75 50.53 -32.35 9.40
CA PRO A 75 50.74 -31.67 8.09
C PRO A 75 51.69 -32.36 7.03
N ALA A 76 51.74 -31.81 5.79
CA ALA A 76 52.87 -31.63 4.80
C ALA A 76 53.51 -32.85 4.07
N PRO A 77 54.22 -32.73 2.89
CA PRO A 77 54.88 -31.54 2.30
C PRO A 77 54.79 -31.29 0.75
N ALA A 78 55.48 -30.20 0.36
CA ALA A 78 55.62 -29.41 -0.87
C ALA A 78 55.82 -30.06 -2.27
N LYS A 79 55.31 -29.36 -3.31
CA LYS A 79 55.97 -29.28 -4.63
C LYS A 79 55.58 -28.05 -5.47
N ARG A 80 56.62 -27.29 -5.86
CA ARG A 80 56.83 -26.39 -7.02
C ARG A 80 55.92 -25.17 -7.26
N ALA A 81 56.57 -24.02 -7.22
CA ALA A 81 56.12 -22.74 -7.77
C ALA A 81 56.17 -22.73 -9.31
N PRO A 82 55.13 -22.17 -9.94
CA PRO A 82 55.27 -21.41 -11.18
C PRO A 82 54.98 -19.92 -10.94
N THR A 83 55.66 -19.10 -11.73
CA THR A 83 55.66 -17.64 -11.81
C THR A 83 54.25 -17.04 -11.66
N ALA A 84 54.06 -16.22 -10.62
CA ALA A 84 52.81 -15.51 -10.37
C ALA A 84 52.61 -14.40 -11.42
N VAL A 85 51.79 -14.67 -12.42
CA VAL A 85 51.05 -13.61 -13.12
C VAL A 85 50.19 -12.92 -12.05
N PRO A 86 50.18 -11.58 -11.92
CA PRO A 86 49.29 -10.93 -10.97
C PRO A 86 47.86 -11.33 -11.33
N ALA A 87 47.23 -12.07 -10.40
CA ALA A 87 45.84 -12.44 -10.52
C ALA A 87 45.03 -11.14 -10.73
N PRO A 88 44.10 -11.11 -11.71
CA PRO A 88 43.21 -9.96 -11.82
C PRO A 88 42.53 -9.77 -10.47
N ALA A 89 42.62 -8.56 -9.92
CA ALA A 89 41.98 -8.20 -8.67
C ALA A 89 40.54 -8.74 -8.67
N PRO A 90 40.07 -9.34 -7.56
CA PRO A 90 38.71 -9.86 -7.49
C PRO A 90 37.77 -8.74 -7.91
N ARG A 91 37.10 -8.92 -9.05
CA ARG A 91 36.09 -7.99 -9.51
C ARG A 91 35.09 -7.83 -8.36
N PRO A 92 34.77 -6.61 -7.92
CA PRO A 92 33.77 -6.41 -6.90
C PRO A 92 32.52 -7.18 -7.34
N VAL A 93 32.11 -8.14 -6.51
CA VAL A 93 30.90 -8.94 -6.72
C VAL A 93 29.78 -7.92 -6.73
N ALA A 94 29.25 -7.62 -7.92
CA ALA A 94 28.17 -6.68 -8.09
C ALA A 94 27.04 -7.10 -7.14
N ALA A 95 26.66 -6.19 -6.25
CA ALA A 95 25.55 -6.40 -5.33
C ALA A 95 24.31 -6.86 -6.12
N PRO A 96 23.48 -7.76 -5.56
CA PRO A 96 22.34 -8.31 -6.27
C PRO A 96 21.46 -7.18 -6.80
N ALA A 97 21.29 -7.14 -8.12
CA ALA A 97 20.51 -6.11 -8.78
C ALA A 97 19.05 -6.23 -8.32
N VAL A 98 18.61 -5.24 -7.54
CA VAL A 98 17.22 -5.11 -7.10
C VAL A 98 16.36 -5.00 -8.35
N ARG A 99 15.16 -5.60 -8.34
CA ARG A 99 14.18 -5.47 -9.42
C ARG A 99 12.84 -5.13 -8.84
N PHE A 100 12.24 -4.08 -9.36
CA PHE A 100 10.91 -3.67 -8.96
C PHE A 100 10.27 -2.82 -10.05
N SER A 101 8.96 -2.73 -9.97
CA SER A 101 8.16 -1.90 -10.85
C SER A 101 7.17 -1.10 -10.02
N VAL A 102 6.99 0.16 -10.37
CA VAL A 102 6.05 1.08 -9.73
C VAL A 102 5.20 1.74 -10.81
N VAL A 103 3.92 1.89 -10.54
CA VAL A 103 3.03 2.70 -11.38
C VAL A 103 2.72 3.99 -10.65
N ALA A 104 2.95 5.10 -11.36
CA ALA A 104 2.63 6.45 -10.93
C ALA A 104 1.36 6.92 -11.64
N ILE A 105 0.33 7.28 -10.88
CA ILE A 105 -0.97 7.68 -11.40
C ILE A 105 -1.21 9.12 -10.99
N VAL A 106 -1.39 10.00 -11.97
CA VAL A 106 -1.74 11.40 -11.73
C VAL A 106 -3.25 11.49 -11.63
N ALA A 107 -3.77 11.79 -10.44
CA ALA A 107 -5.19 11.92 -10.21
C ALA A 107 -5.50 12.80 -9.00
N GLY A 108 -6.38 13.77 -9.19
CA GLY A 108 -6.94 14.60 -8.13
C GLY A 108 -5.93 15.55 -7.49
N GLY A 109 -5.12 16.21 -8.32
CA GLY A 109 -4.01 17.07 -7.89
C GLY A 109 -2.87 16.33 -7.16
N CYS A 110 -2.88 15.00 -7.16
CA CYS A 110 -1.95 14.16 -6.42
C CYS A 110 -1.29 13.11 -7.32
N LEU A 111 -0.08 12.71 -6.94
CA LEU A 111 0.64 11.60 -7.55
C LEU A 111 0.48 10.36 -6.68
N TRP A 112 -0.09 9.31 -7.23
CA TRP A 112 -0.31 8.03 -6.53
C TRP A 112 0.73 7.02 -6.99
N LEU A 113 1.49 6.45 -6.05
CA LEU A 113 2.51 5.44 -6.33
C LEU A 113 2.07 4.07 -5.80
N GLN A 114 2.02 3.08 -6.69
CA GLN A 114 1.65 1.70 -6.37
C GLN A 114 2.72 0.74 -6.91
N PRO A 115 3.35 -0.09 -6.05
CA PRO A 115 4.20 -1.19 -6.49
C PRO A 115 3.39 -2.18 -7.32
N VAL A 116 3.96 -2.66 -8.42
CA VAL A 116 3.32 -3.67 -9.27
C VAL A 116 4.22 -4.87 -9.50
N LYS A 117 3.63 -6.06 -9.48
CA LYS A 117 4.33 -7.32 -9.78
C LYS A 117 4.15 -7.74 -11.24
N GLY A 118 3.05 -7.34 -11.86
CA GLY A 118 2.68 -7.70 -13.23
C GLY A 118 3.05 -6.63 -14.27
N PRO A 119 2.67 -6.84 -15.54
CA PRO A 119 2.92 -5.90 -16.63
C PRO A 119 2.10 -4.61 -16.51
N GLU A 120 0.91 -4.68 -15.90
CA GLU A 120 0.02 -3.54 -15.74
C GLU A 120 -0.70 -3.60 -14.39
N LEU A 121 -1.23 -2.45 -13.96
CA LEU A 121 -2.10 -2.38 -12.80
C LEU A 121 -3.50 -2.90 -13.17
N PRO A 122 -4.10 -3.83 -12.40
CA PRO A 122 -5.45 -4.33 -12.69
C PRO A 122 -6.49 -3.21 -12.78
N ALA A 123 -7.46 -3.37 -13.68
CA ALA A 123 -8.47 -2.34 -13.95
C ALA A 123 -9.27 -1.95 -12.70
N GLU A 124 -9.57 -2.91 -11.82
CA GLU A 124 -10.30 -2.68 -10.57
C GLU A 124 -9.50 -1.81 -9.59
N GLN A 125 -8.18 -2.05 -9.47
CA GLN A 125 -7.27 -1.23 -8.66
C GLN A 125 -7.19 0.19 -9.20
N LEU A 126 -7.05 0.35 -10.52
CA LEU A 126 -7.05 1.66 -11.16
C LEU A 126 -8.38 2.40 -10.98
N GLN A 127 -9.51 1.67 -11.03
CA GLN A 127 -10.84 2.23 -10.79
C GLN A 127 -11.02 2.68 -9.33
N LEU A 128 -10.50 1.93 -8.36
CA LEU A 128 -10.51 2.33 -6.95
C LEU A 128 -9.73 3.64 -6.75
N ILE A 129 -8.51 3.71 -7.28
CA ILE A 129 -7.66 4.91 -7.19
C ILE A 129 -8.35 6.11 -7.84
N ARG A 130 -8.96 5.93 -9.02
CA ARG A 130 -9.78 6.94 -9.70
C ARG A 130 -10.91 7.45 -8.82
N ALA A 131 -11.66 6.54 -8.20
CA ALA A 131 -12.80 6.89 -7.37
C ALA A 131 -12.37 7.67 -6.11
N MET A 132 -11.28 7.24 -5.48
CA MET A 132 -10.73 7.92 -4.30
C MET A 132 -10.18 9.32 -4.65
N ALA A 133 -9.41 9.43 -5.73
CA ALA A 133 -8.90 10.72 -6.20
C ALA A 133 -10.04 11.68 -6.55
N PHE A 134 -11.07 11.19 -7.25
CA PHE A 134 -12.26 11.99 -7.56
C PHE A 134 -13.02 12.42 -6.31
N ALA A 135 -13.24 11.53 -5.35
CA ALA A 135 -13.90 11.90 -4.11
C ALA A 135 -13.08 12.97 -3.36
N HIS A 136 -11.75 12.85 -3.38
CA HIS A 136 -10.84 13.82 -2.78
C HIS A 136 -10.92 15.20 -3.45
N THR A 137 -10.95 15.26 -4.79
CA THR A 137 -11.12 16.55 -5.50
C THR A 137 -12.47 17.20 -5.21
N VAL A 138 -13.55 16.43 -5.27
CA VAL A 138 -14.91 16.93 -5.03
C VAL A 138 -15.03 17.54 -3.63
N ARG A 139 -14.44 16.88 -2.62
CA ARG A 139 -14.40 17.42 -1.25
C ARG A 139 -13.73 18.79 -1.17
N ARG A 140 -12.72 19.02 -2.01
CA ARG A 140 -12.00 20.29 -2.08
C ARG A 140 -12.67 21.34 -2.97
N GLY A 141 -13.85 21.06 -3.51
CA GLY A 141 -14.54 21.93 -4.46
C GLY A 141 -13.92 21.93 -5.86
N GLY A 142 -13.07 20.95 -6.17
CA GLY A 142 -12.48 20.78 -7.49
C GLY A 142 -13.43 20.11 -8.48
N GLU A 143 -13.16 20.31 -9.77
CA GLU A 143 -13.92 19.69 -10.85
C GLU A 143 -13.44 18.26 -11.16
N ARG A 144 -14.22 17.57 -11.99
CA ARG A 144 -13.87 16.23 -12.46
C ARG A 144 -12.72 16.32 -13.46
N GLU A 145 -11.57 15.80 -13.08
CA GLU A 145 -10.42 15.67 -13.97
C GLU A 145 -10.66 14.62 -15.07
N ALA A 146 -9.90 14.75 -16.16
CA ALA A 146 -9.82 13.74 -17.22
C ALA A 146 -9.32 12.39 -16.67
N ALA A 147 -9.48 11.32 -17.45
CA ALA A 147 -9.03 10.00 -17.05
C ALA A 147 -7.55 10.03 -16.63
N PRO A 148 -7.18 9.48 -15.46
CA PRO A 148 -5.85 9.66 -14.94
C PRO A 148 -4.82 8.93 -15.77
N LEU A 149 -3.68 9.59 -15.93
CA LEU A 149 -2.53 9.08 -16.67
C LEU A 149 -1.68 8.20 -15.74
N ALA A 150 -1.60 6.91 -16.08
CA ALA A 150 -0.71 5.97 -15.41
C ALA A 150 0.62 5.90 -16.18
N THR A 151 1.73 6.15 -15.48
CA THR A 151 3.09 6.02 -16.00
C THR A 151 3.82 4.93 -15.23
N ARG A 152 4.44 3.99 -15.94
CA ARG A 152 5.19 2.89 -15.32
C ARG A 152 6.67 3.25 -15.21
N PHE A 153 7.25 2.87 -14.07
CA PHE A 153 8.68 2.89 -13.82
C PHE A 153 9.15 1.47 -13.56
N ASP A 154 10.17 1.03 -14.29
CA ASP A 154 10.78 -0.30 -14.15
C ASP A 154 12.26 -0.14 -13.80
N TRP A 155 12.68 -0.81 -12.73
CA TRP A 155 14.08 -0.95 -12.37
C TRP A 155 14.53 -2.40 -12.56
N PRO A 156 15.69 -2.64 -13.20
CA PRO A 156 16.67 -1.66 -13.68
C PRO A 156 16.28 -0.97 -15.00
N LEU A 157 16.72 0.29 -15.17
CA LEU A 157 16.48 1.07 -16.40
C LEU A 157 17.24 0.54 -17.62
N HIS A 158 18.32 -0.22 -17.39
CA HIS A 158 19.16 -0.80 -18.43
C HIS A 158 19.75 -2.14 -17.98
N THR A 159 20.18 -2.94 -18.94
CA THR A 159 20.84 -4.23 -18.69
C THR A 159 22.37 -4.13 -18.63
N ASN A 160 22.93 -2.94 -18.86
CA ASN A 160 24.38 -2.73 -18.83
C ASN A 160 24.91 -2.82 -17.39
N ARG A 161 25.74 -3.85 -17.13
CA ARG A 161 26.37 -4.10 -15.82
C ARG A 161 27.53 -3.16 -15.49
N GLN A 162 27.96 -2.32 -16.44
CA GLN A 162 28.98 -1.30 -16.21
C GLN A 162 28.40 -0.06 -15.52
N LEU A 163 27.08 0.11 -15.59
CA LEU A 163 26.36 1.19 -14.93
C LEU A 163 25.85 0.69 -13.58
N ASP A 164 25.70 1.61 -12.63
CA ASP A 164 25.27 1.25 -11.28
C ASP A 164 23.82 0.74 -11.29
N LEU A 165 23.65 -0.48 -10.78
CA LEU A 165 22.37 -1.18 -10.64
C LEU A 165 22.02 -1.43 -9.17
N GLY A 166 22.76 -0.80 -8.26
CA GLY A 166 22.58 -0.91 -6.82
C GLY A 166 21.31 -0.23 -6.31
N GLY A 167 21.01 -0.47 -5.03
CA GLY A 167 19.83 0.09 -4.36
C GLY A 167 19.83 1.62 -4.31
N GLU A 168 20.99 2.25 -4.08
CA GLU A 168 21.12 3.72 -4.05
C GLU A 168 20.81 4.35 -5.42
N ALA A 169 21.35 3.77 -6.50
CA ALA A 169 21.04 4.21 -7.86
C ALA A 169 19.55 4.02 -8.18
N ALA A 170 18.96 2.92 -7.75
CA ALA A 170 17.52 2.69 -7.90
C ALA A 170 16.68 3.74 -7.15
N ALA A 171 17.11 4.09 -5.95
CA ALA A 171 16.42 5.07 -5.11
C ALA A 171 16.52 6.49 -5.70
N ALA A 172 17.71 6.89 -6.14
CA ALA A 172 17.91 8.15 -6.84
C ALA A 172 17.09 8.23 -8.14
N ALA A 173 17.07 7.15 -8.93
CA ALA A 173 16.31 7.08 -10.17
C ALA A 173 14.80 7.18 -9.95
N LEU A 174 14.25 6.42 -8.99
CA LEU A 174 12.83 6.48 -8.66
C LEU A 174 12.45 7.85 -8.09
N THR A 175 13.25 8.40 -7.19
CA THR A 175 12.98 9.71 -6.58
C THR A 175 12.99 10.82 -7.64
N GLY A 176 13.98 10.82 -8.54
CA GLY A 176 14.04 11.77 -9.66
C GLY A 176 12.85 11.64 -10.62
N PHE A 177 12.39 10.40 -10.88
CA PHE A 177 11.17 10.17 -11.65
C PHE A 177 9.93 10.76 -10.95
N VAL A 178 9.78 10.54 -9.64
CA VAL A 178 8.66 11.06 -8.84
C VAL A 178 8.65 12.59 -8.80
N LEU A 179 9.78 13.22 -8.47
CA LEU A 179 9.91 14.68 -8.43
C LEU A 179 9.59 15.31 -9.79
N ARG A 180 10.04 14.67 -10.87
CA ARG A 180 9.70 15.11 -12.22
C ARG A 180 8.20 15.01 -12.49
N GLN A 181 7.55 13.91 -12.12
CA GLN A 181 6.10 13.76 -12.29
C GLN A 181 5.34 14.81 -11.47
N LEU A 182 5.74 15.04 -10.22
CA LEU A 182 5.12 16.07 -9.37
C LEU A 182 5.19 17.44 -10.02
N ARG A 183 6.37 17.86 -10.49
CA ARG A 183 6.58 19.16 -11.14
C ARG A 183 5.90 19.26 -12.51
N ASP A 184 6.13 18.31 -13.39
CA ASP A 184 5.68 18.35 -14.79
C ASP A 184 4.15 18.23 -14.90
N LYS A 185 3.51 17.63 -13.89
CA LYS A 185 2.04 17.44 -13.83
C LYS A 185 1.33 18.37 -12.86
N GLY A 186 2.08 19.20 -12.13
CA GLY A 186 1.53 20.12 -11.13
C GLY A 186 0.84 19.41 -9.97
N CYS A 187 1.31 18.22 -9.58
CA CYS A 187 0.78 17.55 -8.41
C CYS A 187 1.33 18.20 -7.14
N HIS A 188 0.44 18.41 -6.18
CA HIS A 188 0.77 19.08 -4.92
C HIS A 188 1.00 18.11 -3.76
N CYS A 189 0.69 16.82 -3.98
CA CYS A 189 0.73 15.81 -2.94
C CYS A 189 1.19 14.45 -3.48
N LEU A 190 1.76 13.63 -2.60
CA LEU A 190 2.21 12.27 -2.88
C LEU A 190 1.41 11.26 -2.07
N VAL A 191 0.81 10.27 -2.73
CA VAL A 191 0.08 9.17 -2.10
C VAL A 191 0.83 7.87 -2.35
N LEU A 192 1.30 7.24 -1.28
CA LEU A 192 2.02 5.97 -1.32
C LEU A 192 1.06 4.83 -0.97
N LEU A 193 0.82 3.92 -1.91
CA LEU A 193 -0.08 2.78 -1.74
C LEU A 193 0.71 1.51 -1.41
N GLY A 194 0.42 0.93 -0.24
CA GLY A 194 1.08 -0.26 0.28
C GLY A 194 2.37 0.04 1.06
N ALA A 195 2.77 -0.92 1.89
CA ALA A 195 3.92 -0.77 2.79
C ALA A 195 5.25 -0.47 2.05
N HIS A 196 5.39 -1.02 0.84
CA HIS A 196 6.63 -0.97 0.06
C HIS A 196 6.71 0.18 -0.96
N ALA A 197 5.66 0.98 -1.15
CA ALA A 197 5.65 2.08 -2.13
C ALA A 197 6.79 3.09 -1.94
N GLY A 198 7.15 3.37 -0.69
CA GLY A 198 8.20 4.33 -0.35
C GLY A 198 9.57 3.72 -0.07
N GLN A 199 9.77 2.42 -0.23
CA GLN A 199 11.01 1.76 0.24
C GLN A 199 12.27 2.17 -0.53
N TYR A 200 12.09 2.65 -1.77
CA TYR A 200 13.16 3.14 -2.64
C TYR A 200 13.04 4.66 -2.87
N LEU A 201 12.29 5.38 -2.05
CA LEU A 201 12.24 6.84 -2.14
C LEU A 201 13.22 7.45 -1.15
N LEU A 202 14.00 8.41 -1.63
CA LEU A 202 14.87 9.21 -0.79
C LEU A 202 14.00 10.26 -0.08
N GLN A 203 13.62 9.96 1.16
CA GLN A 203 12.74 10.79 1.97
C GLN A 203 13.19 12.27 2.05
N PRO A 204 14.48 12.60 2.24
CA PRO A 204 14.94 14.00 2.34
C PRO A 204 14.60 14.87 1.12
N GLU A 205 14.53 14.27 -0.07
CA GLU A 205 14.21 14.97 -1.31
C GLU A 205 12.71 15.25 -1.46
N LEU A 206 11.87 14.56 -0.66
CA LEU A 206 10.41 14.63 -0.70
C LEU A 206 9.81 15.36 0.51
N ASP A 207 10.62 15.85 1.45
CA ASP A 207 10.15 16.49 2.69
C ASP A 207 9.28 17.73 2.43
N ALA A 208 9.47 18.41 1.29
CA ALA A 208 8.66 19.55 0.88
C ALA A 208 7.26 19.16 0.36
N VAL A 209 7.00 17.88 0.09
CA VAL A 209 5.77 17.40 -0.54
C VAL A 209 4.91 16.66 0.50
N PRO A 210 3.68 17.14 0.77
CA PRO A 210 2.72 16.44 1.62
C PRO A 210 2.54 14.99 1.15
N THR A 211 2.93 14.05 2.00
CA THR A 211 2.95 12.63 1.67
C THR A 211 2.06 11.84 2.62
N VAL A 212 1.14 11.03 2.08
CA VAL A 212 0.30 10.11 2.85
C VAL A 212 0.56 8.67 2.46
N ARG A 213 0.55 7.76 3.44
CA ARG A 213 0.66 6.32 3.22
C ARG A 213 -0.70 5.67 3.40
N LEU A 214 -1.09 4.87 2.42
CA LEU A 214 -2.35 4.13 2.38
C LEU A 214 -2.06 2.63 2.24
N PRO A 215 -3.01 1.73 2.57
CA PRO A 215 -2.90 0.31 2.28
C PRO A 215 -2.76 0.03 0.78
N ASP A 216 -2.33 -1.18 0.43
CA ASP A 216 -2.23 -1.56 -0.99
C ASP A 216 -3.61 -1.56 -1.65
N SER A 217 -3.69 -1.17 -2.93
CA SER A 217 -4.98 -1.11 -3.62
C SER A 217 -5.65 -2.48 -3.78
N ALA A 218 -4.88 -3.58 -3.87
CA ALA A 218 -5.40 -4.94 -3.86
C ALA A 218 -5.92 -5.34 -2.47
N GLU A 219 -5.21 -4.97 -1.40
CA GLU A 219 -5.65 -5.19 -0.01
C GLU A 219 -6.95 -4.45 0.27
N MET A 220 -7.07 -3.19 -0.15
CA MET A 220 -8.30 -2.43 -0.01
C MET A 220 -9.48 -3.04 -0.77
N ILE A 221 -9.23 -3.70 -1.91
CA ILE A 221 -10.28 -4.41 -2.65
C ILE A 221 -10.69 -5.68 -1.89
N ALA A 222 -9.72 -6.46 -1.42
CA ALA A 222 -9.95 -7.71 -0.70
C ALA A 222 -10.64 -7.47 0.67
N GLU A 223 -10.25 -6.42 1.39
CA GLU A 223 -10.77 -6.05 2.69
C GLU A 223 -11.34 -4.63 2.66
N PRO A 224 -12.67 -4.48 2.42
CA PRO A 224 -13.31 -3.18 2.27
C PRO A 224 -13.22 -2.27 3.51
N ALA A 225 -12.99 -2.84 4.70
CA ALA A 225 -12.81 -2.07 5.93
C ALA A 225 -11.62 -1.11 5.83
N LEU A 226 -10.54 -1.52 5.17
CA LEU A 226 -9.33 -0.71 4.97
C LEU A 226 -9.59 0.56 4.14
N LYS A 227 -10.65 0.59 3.32
CA LYS A 227 -11.02 1.78 2.54
C LYS A 227 -11.42 2.95 3.44
N ARG A 228 -12.04 2.66 4.59
CA ARG A 228 -12.43 3.69 5.55
C ARG A 228 -11.20 4.37 6.14
N ASP A 229 -10.24 3.58 6.59
CA ASP A 229 -9.01 4.10 7.19
C ASP A 229 -8.16 4.83 6.15
N ALA A 230 -8.08 4.29 4.93
CA ALA A 230 -7.43 4.96 3.81
C ALA A 230 -8.07 6.31 3.49
N TRP A 231 -9.41 6.39 3.53
CA TRP A 231 -10.13 7.63 3.32
C TRP A 231 -9.87 8.66 4.42
N LEU A 232 -9.81 8.24 5.69
CA LEU A 232 -9.49 9.12 6.80
C LEU A 232 -8.06 9.67 6.71
N ALA A 233 -7.10 8.83 6.30
CA ALA A 233 -5.73 9.27 6.07
C ALA A 233 -5.63 10.25 4.91
N LEU A 234 -6.29 9.96 3.77
CA LEU A 234 -6.33 10.86 2.62
C LEU A 234 -7.04 12.19 2.95
N ALA A 235 -8.09 12.14 3.75
CA ALA A 235 -8.85 13.29 4.23
C ALA A 235 -8.06 14.25 5.11
N ALA A 236 -7.02 13.76 5.79
CA ALA A 236 -6.14 14.55 6.65
C ALA A 236 -5.04 15.26 5.86
N LEU A 237 -4.91 14.96 4.56
CA LEU A 237 -3.91 15.57 3.70
C LEU A 237 -4.39 16.96 3.25
N GLU A 238 -3.76 18.01 3.78
CA GLU A 238 -4.00 19.40 3.38
C GLU A 238 -2.82 19.90 2.55
N PHE A 239 -3.11 20.57 1.42
CA PHE A 239 -2.12 21.21 0.56
C PHE A 239 -2.73 22.34 -0.25
#